data_AF-A0A0F7Y6A0-F1
#
_entry.id   AF-A0A0F7Y6A0-F1
#
_cell.length_a   1.000
_cell.length_b   1.000
_cell.length_c   1.000
_cell.angle_alpha   90.00
_cell.angle_beta   90.00
_cell.angle_gamma   90.00
#
_symmetry.space_group_name_H-M   'P 1'
#
loop_
_entity.id
_entity.type
_entity.pdbx_description
1 polymer ?
#
loop_
_entity_poly.entity_id
_entity_poly.type
_entity_poly.pdbx_seq_one_letter_code
_entity_poly.pdbx_strand_id
1 'polypeptide(L)'
;MKRLAVVALAGMAMVGGGQVVAVTINDSIDRFSGVRTISWAPIPSGPNKFVLTSALYGDKDMAVSRLSIEILTYADTQQYRSCNHVYWLADGKPVDGMTTDYSAEITNGTVIERFKLRPAEGALENLASAQKVEFKVCNTEVVVSENDLNGFKAVFAKTRK
;
A
#
# COMPACT_ATOMS: atom_id res chain seq x y z
N MET A 1 -65.50 -26.31 9.68
CA MET A 1 -64.43 -26.50 8.66
C MET A 1 -63.90 -25.14 8.22
N LYS A 2 -62.65 -24.81 8.54
CA LYS A 2 -61.79 -23.86 7.80
C LYS A 2 -60.40 -23.91 8.45
N ARG A 3 -59.46 -24.60 7.79
CA ARG A 3 -58.04 -24.60 8.12
C ARG A 3 -57.41 -23.40 7.41
N LEU A 4 -56.79 -22.48 8.13
CA LEU A 4 -55.85 -21.51 7.55
C LEU A 4 -54.44 -22.01 7.82
N ALA A 5 -53.74 -22.32 6.74
CA ALA A 5 -52.32 -22.62 6.74
C ALA A 5 -51.55 -21.29 6.86
N VAL A 6 -50.66 -21.19 7.85
CA VAL A 6 -49.66 -20.13 7.93
C VAL A 6 -48.34 -20.72 7.44
N VAL A 7 -47.90 -20.27 6.26
CA VAL A 7 -46.59 -20.59 5.69
C VAL A 7 -45.62 -19.55 6.23
N ALA A 8 -44.68 -19.96 7.07
CA ALA A 8 -43.57 -19.13 7.52
C ALA A 8 -42.43 -19.20 6.48
N LEU A 9 -42.17 -18.10 5.78
CA LEU A 9 -40.95 -17.91 4.99
C LEU A 9 -39.78 -17.69 5.97
N ALA A 10 -38.86 -18.66 6.03
CA ALA A 10 -37.58 -18.49 6.70
C ALA A 10 -36.63 -17.69 5.78
N GLY A 11 -36.23 -16.51 6.24
CA GLY A 11 -35.27 -15.64 5.56
C GLY A 11 -33.88 -16.27 5.49
N MET A 12 -33.34 -16.38 4.29
CA MET A 12 -31.93 -16.73 4.05
C MET A 12 -31.05 -15.52 4.42
N ALA A 13 -30.36 -15.62 5.56
CA ALA A 13 -29.24 -14.75 5.86
C ALA A 13 -28.08 -15.10 4.94
N MET A 14 -27.85 -14.27 3.91
CA MET A 14 -26.64 -14.35 3.09
C MET A 14 -25.47 -13.82 3.93
N VAL A 15 -24.78 -14.72 4.62
CA VAL A 15 -23.46 -14.45 5.19
C VAL A 15 -22.50 -14.33 4.01
N GLY A 16 -22.36 -13.11 3.49
CA GLY A 16 -21.35 -12.76 2.50
C GLY A 16 -19.98 -12.88 3.13
N GLY A 17 -19.39 -14.08 3.06
CA GLY A 17 -17.98 -14.29 3.35
C GLY A 17 -17.15 -13.59 2.30
N GLY A 18 -16.73 -12.36 2.57
CA GLY A 18 -15.70 -11.70 1.79
C GLY A 18 -14.46 -12.59 1.79
N GLN A 19 -13.99 -13.00 0.62
CA GLN A 19 -12.72 -13.70 0.51
C GLN A 19 -11.64 -12.72 0.94
N VAL A 20 -11.09 -12.93 2.14
CA VAL A 20 -9.89 -12.22 2.57
C VAL A 20 -8.77 -12.73 1.67
N VAL A 21 -8.39 -11.94 0.66
CA VAL A 21 -7.21 -12.23 -0.15
C VAL A 21 -6.00 -12.11 0.77
N ALA A 22 -5.46 -13.25 1.19
CA ALA A 22 -4.25 -13.29 1.98
C ALA A 22 -3.09 -12.81 1.09
N VAL A 23 -2.56 -11.62 1.38
CA VAL A 23 -1.35 -11.12 0.71
C VAL A 23 -0.13 -11.74 1.37
N THR A 24 0.74 -12.34 0.56
CA THR A 24 2.03 -12.88 1.02
C THR A 24 3.07 -11.77 1.03
N ILE A 25 3.47 -11.32 2.22
CA ILE A 25 4.63 -10.43 2.41
C ILE A 25 5.90 -11.27 2.55
N ASN A 26 7.02 -10.74 2.05
CA ASN A 26 8.32 -11.35 2.23
C ASN A 26 8.82 -11.09 3.66
N ASP A 27 9.44 -12.09 4.28
CA ASP A 27 10.04 -12.00 5.62
C ASP A 27 11.39 -12.71 5.58
N SER A 28 12.47 -11.96 5.71
CA SER A 28 13.84 -12.49 5.60
C SER A 28 14.73 -11.95 6.70
N ILE A 29 15.73 -12.74 7.08
CA ILE A 29 16.79 -12.32 8.01
C ILE A 29 18.11 -12.45 7.25
N ASP A 30 18.86 -11.36 7.17
CA ASP A 30 20.24 -11.39 6.70
C ASP A 30 21.11 -12.08 7.76
N ARG A 31 21.67 -13.23 7.40
CA ARG A 31 22.49 -14.05 8.30
C ARG A 31 23.81 -13.42 8.75
N PHE A 32 24.28 -12.40 8.03
CA PHE A 32 25.54 -11.72 8.36
C PHE A 32 25.31 -10.50 9.24
N SER A 33 24.32 -9.67 8.90
CA SER A 33 24.01 -8.45 9.66
C SER A 33 23.01 -8.67 10.81
N GLY A 34 22.24 -9.76 10.76
CA GLY A 34 21.13 -10.02 11.70
C GLY A 34 19.90 -9.14 11.44
N VAL A 35 19.90 -8.33 10.38
CA VAL A 35 18.77 -7.47 10.03
C VAL A 35 17.63 -8.30 9.49
N ARG A 36 16.46 -8.18 10.12
CA ARG A 36 15.19 -8.71 9.62
C ARG A 36 14.50 -7.68 8.75
N THR A 37 13.99 -8.12 7.61
CA THR A 37 13.22 -7.31 6.67
C THR A 37 11.88 -7.97 6.40
N ILE A 38 10.79 -7.26 6.69
CA ILE A 38 9.44 -7.65 6.29
C ILE A 38 8.99 -6.69 5.19
N SER A 39 8.70 -7.18 3.99
CA SER A 39 8.48 -6.32 2.83
C SER A 39 7.33 -6.75 1.91
N TRP A 40 6.75 -5.73 1.29
CA TRP A 40 5.86 -5.80 0.15
C TRP A 40 6.50 -4.96 -0.97
N ALA A 41 7.00 -5.63 -2.02
CA ALA A 41 7.78 -5.00 -3.08
C ALA A 41 7.28 -5.44 -4.48
N PRO A 42 6.04 -5.07 -4.85
CA PRO A 42 5.51 -5.29 -6.19
C PRO A 42 6.35 -4.59 -7.25
N ILE A 43 6.26 -5.07 -8.49
CA ILE A 43 6.92 -4.48 -9.66
C ILE A 43 5.83 -3.85 -10.54
N PRO A 44 6.02 -2.63 -11.06
CA PRO A 44 5.12 -2.05 -12.05
C PRO A 44 4.86 -2.99 -13.22
N SER A 45 3.59 -3.13 -13.59
CA SER A 45 3.17 -3.96 -14.73
C SER A 45 3.55 -3.38 -16.09
N GLY A 46 4.07 -2.15 -16.12
CA GLY A 46 4.57 -1.50 -17.33
C GLY A 46 4.93 -0.03 -17.10
N PRO A 47 5.30 0.68 -18.17
CA PRO A 47 5.60 2.11 -18.12
C PRO A 47 4.41 2.91 -17.59
N ASN A 48 4.71 3.92 -16.77
CA ASN A 48 3.77 4.84 -16.14
C ASN A 48 2.73 4.17 -15.24
N LYS A 49 2.92 2.88 -14.92
CA LYS A 49 2.14 2.18 -13.90
C LYS A 49 2.86 2.34 -12.57
N PHE A 50 2.10 2.74 -11.55
CA PHE A 50 2.63 2.91 -10.22
C PHE A 50 2.30 1.69 -9.36
N VAL A 51 3.17 1.44 -8.40
CA VAL A 51 2.95 0.48 -7.32
C VAL A 51 3.27 1.12 -5.98
N LEU A 52 2.60 0.69 -4.92
CA LEU A 52 2.92 1.05 -3.55
C LEU A 52 3.78 -0.07 -2.92
N THR A 53 4.95 0.30 -2.41
CA THR A 53 5.89 -0.60 -1.77
C THR A 53 6.07 -0.24 -0.31
N SER A 54 6.37 -1.23 0.52
CA SER A 54 6.68 -1.02 1.92
C SER A 54 7.69 -2.03 2.44
N ALA A 55 8.61 -1.58 3.29
CA ALA A 55 9.60 -2.44 3.93
C ALA A 55 9.82 -2.00 5.37
N LEU A 56 9.68 -2.96 6.29
CA LEU A 56 9.96 -2.82 7.70
C LEU A 56 11.29 -3.49 8.01
N TYR A 57 12.20 -2.72 8.60
CA TYR A 57 13.53 -3.17 9.00
C TYR A 57 13.58 -3.20 10.53
N GLY A 58 14.22 -4.23 11.06
CA GLY A 58 14.46 -4.40 12.49
C GLY A 58 15.59 -5.40 12.74
N ASP A 59 15.88 -5.65 14.01
CA ASP A 59 16.71 -6.79 14.38
C ASP A 59 15.90 -8.11 14.32
N LYS A 60 16.55 -9.23 14.63
CA LYS A 60 15.92 -10.56 14.67
C LYS A 60 14.70 -10.64 15.61
N ASP A 61 14.69 -9.84 16.67
CA ASP A 61 13.66 -9.79 17.70
C ASP A 61 12.55 -8.78 17.33
N MET A 62 12.66 -8.17 16.14
CA MET A 62 11.75 -7.16 15.58
C MET A 62 11.68 -5.87 16.40
N ALA A 63 12.76 -5.47 17.06
CA ALA A 63 12.92 -4.08 17.46
C ALA A 63 12.96 -3.23 16.17
N VAL A 64 11.84 -2.58 15.86
CA VAL A 64 11.66 -1.83 14.62
C VAL A 64 12.65 -0.68 14.56
N SER A 65 13.53 -0.70 13.56
CA SER A 65 14.50 0.37 13.33
C SER A 65 14.00 1.38 12.30
N ARG A 66 13.26 0.92 11.29
CA ARG A 66 12.79 1.77 10.19
C ARG A 66 11.63 1.16 9.42
N LEU A 67 10.65 1.98 9.09
CA LEU A 67 9.66 1.71 8.05
C LEU A 67 9.98 2.58 6.83
N SER A 68 10.04 1.97 5.63
CA SER A 68 10.16 2.66 4.35
C SER A 68 8.88 2.41 3.56
N ILE A 69 8.27 3.46 3.03
CA ILE A 69 7.09 3.36 2.14
C ILE A 69 7.39 4.26 0.94
N GLU A 70 7.14 3.73 -0.24
CA GLU A 70 7.46 4.42 -1.50
C GLU A 70 6.40 4.08 -2.54
N ILE A 71 6.03 5.05 -3.36
CA ILE A 71 5.45 4.75 -4.66
C ILE A 71 6.55 4.76 -5.71
N LEU A 72 6.48 3.82 -6.64
CA LEU A 72 7.47 3.64 -7.70
C LEU A 72 6.79 3.43 -9.04
N THR A 73 7.39 3.97 -10.10
CA THR A 73 6.97 3.74 -11.49
C THR A 73 8.17 3.63 -12.42
N TYR A 74 7.94 3.04 -13.61
CA TYR A 74 8.89 3.00 -14.70
C TYR A 74 8.51 4.02 -15.76
N ALA A 75 9.48 4.67 -16.38
CA ALA A 75 9.27 5.65 -17.44
C ALA A 75 10.45 5.64 -18.43
N ASP A 76 10.25 6.24 -19.60
CA ASP A 76 11.32 6.44 -20.58
C ASP A 76 12.11 7.73 -20.32
N THR A 77 11.55 8.64 -19.52
CA THR A 77 12.16 9.92 -19.15
C THR A 77 11.89 10.23 -17.67
N GLN A 78 12.62 11.18 -17.08
CA GLN A 78 12.36 11.66 -15.71
C GLN A 78 11.17 12.65 -15.69
N GLN A 79 9.99 12.16 -16.07
CA GLN A 79 8.81 12.99 -16.33
C GLN A 79 8.28 13.71 -15.08
N TYR A 80 8.59 13.22 -13.87
CA TYR A 80 8.16 13.86 -12.63
C TYR A 80 9.24 14.74 -11.99
N ARG A 81 10.42 14.89 -12.60
CA ARG A 81 11.55 15.64 -12.02
C ARG A 81 11.20 17.07 -11.59
N SER A 82 10.39 17.76 -12.39
CA SER A 82 9.97 19.15 -12.12
C SER A 82 8.62 19.26 -11.39
N CYS A 83 7.86 18.16 -11.28
CA CYS A 83 6.55 18.11 -10.61
C CYS A 83 6.39 16.80 -9.84
N ASN A 84 7.13 16.67 -8.74
CA ASN A 84 7.19 15.43 -7.95
C ASN A 84 6.39 15.47 -6.65
N HIS A 85 5.58 16.51 -6.44
CA HIS A 85 4.69 16.57 -5.29
C HIS A 85 3.58 15.53 -5.42
N VAL A 86 3.28 14.84 -4.31
CA VAL A 86 2.28 13.79 -4.27
C VAL A 86 1.16 14.19 -3.32
N TYR A 87 -0.05 14.31 -3.87
CA TYR A 87 -1.27 14.47 -3.07
C TYR A 87 -1.88 13.11 -2.79
N TRP A 88 -2.46 12.94 -1.60
CA TRP A 88 -3.03 11.67 -1.14
C TRP A 88 -4.48 11.82 -0.74
N LEU A 89 -5.30 10.83 -1.09
CA LEU A 89 -6.66 10.67 -0.59
C LEU A 89 -6.81 9.30 0.06
N ALA A 90 -7.44 9.27 1.23
CA ALA A 90 -7.92 8.07 1.91
C ALA A 90 -9.45 8.15 1.97
N ASP A 91 -10.13 7.20 1.33
CA ASP A 91 -11.60 7.18 1.22
C ASP A 91 -12.19 8.52 0.74
N GLY A 92 -11.53 9.14 -0.24
CA GLY A 92 -11.90 10.43 -0.82
C GLY A 92 -11.56 11.66 0.03
N LYS A 93 -10.92 11.50 1.19
CA LYS A 93 -10.49 12.62 2.05
C LYS A 93 -8.99 12.87 1.92
N PRO A 94 -8.55 14.14 1.84
CA PRO A 94 -7.14 14.49 1.88
C PRO A 94 -6.44 13.87 3.10
N VAL A 95 -5.25 13.31 2.87
CA VAL A 95 -4.35 12.88 3.94
C VAL A 95 -3.27 13.93 4.14
N ASP A 96 -3.44 14.73 5.19
CA ASP A 96 -2.46 15.76 5.55
C ASP A 96 -1.18 15.17 6.14
N GLY A 97 -0.11 15.96 6.14
CA GLY A 97 1.16 15.58 6.77
C GLY A 97 1.97 14.53 6.00
N MET A 98 1.68 14.31 4.72
CA MET A 98 2.44 13.38 3.89
C MET A 98 3.29 14.14 2.87
N THR A 99 4.61 14.17 3.09
CA THR A 99 5.55 14.69 2.10
C THR A 99 6.30 13.55 1.42
N THR A 100 6.98 13.84 0.32
CA THR A 100 7.70 12.83 -0.47
C THR A 100 9.08 13.32 -0.89
N ASP A 101 10.09 12.46 -0.71
CA ASP A 101 11.40 12.64 -1.33
C ASP A 101 11.38 11.96 -2.70
N TYR A 102 11.67 12.73 -3.75
CA TYR A 102 11.78 12.22 -5.10
C TYR A 102 13.21 11.80 -5.43
N SER A 103 13.34 10.66 -6.11
CA SER A 103 14.57 10.28 -6.79
C SER A 103 14.26 9.57 -8.10
N ALA A 104 15.23 9.61 -9.01
CA ALA A 104 15.17 8.88 -10.26
C ALA A 104 16.52 8.22 -10.53
N GLU A 105 16.47 7.00 -11.06
CA GLU A 105 17.63 6.23 -11.49
C GLU A 105 17.42 5.78 -12.94
N ILE A 106 18.48 5.76 -13.74
CA ILE A 106 18.43 5.25 -15.12
C ILE A 106 19.21 3.95 -15.15
N THR A 107 18.53 2.85 -15.48
CA THR A 107 19.12 1.52 -15.56
C THR A 107 18.64 0.83 -16.84
N ASN A 108 19.58 0.41 -17.68
CA ASN A 108 19.33 -0.25 -18.97
C ASN A 108 18.34 0.51 -19.88
N GLY A 109 18.39 1.84 -19.88
CA GLY A 109 17.51 2.69 -20.69
C GLY A 109 16.12 2.93 -20.09
N THR A 110 15.78 2.27 -18.98
CA THR A 110 14.54 2.54 -18.22
C THR A 110 14.83 3.52 -17.09
N VAL A 111 13.97 4.52 -16.94
CA VAL A 111 13.96 5.42 -15.77
C VAL A 111 13.08 4.80 -14.70
N ILE A 112 13.63 4.64 -13.49
CA ILE A 112 12.91 4.24 -12.29
C ILE A 112 12.71 5.50 -11.46
N GLU A 113 11.47 5.96 -11.33
CA GLU A 113 11.13 7.12 -10.50
C GLU A 113 10.50 6.65 -9.19
N ARG A 114 11.02 7.18 -8.07
CA ARG A 114 10.63 6.82 -6.71
C ARG A 114 10.18 8.06 -5.96
N PHE A 115 9.12 7.90 -5.18
CA PHE A 115 8.62 8.92 -4.27
C PHE A 115 8.52 8.28 -2.90
N LYS A 116 9.55 8.51 -2.08
CA LYS A 116 9.64 7.96 -0.73
C LYS A 116 8.83 8.83 0.21
N LEU A 117 7.86 8.22 0.89
CA LEU A 117 6.98 8.92 1.81
C LEU A 117 7.74 9.34 3.08
N ARG A 118 7.43 10.55 3.54
CA ARG A 118 7.86 11.16 4.80
C ARG A 118 6.58 11.56 5.56
N PRO A 119 5.91 10.59 6.18
CA PRO A 119 4.68 10.85 6.92
C PRO A 119 4.98 11.57 8.24
N ALA A 120 4.15 12.55 8.57
CA ALA A 120 3.99 13.03 9.94
C ALA A 120 3.36 11.93 10.81
N GLU A 121 3.42 12.11 12.12
CA GLU A 121 2.77 11.22 13.07
C GLU A 121 1.27 11.08 12.77
N GLY A 122 0.76 9.85 12.75
CA GLY A 122 -0.65 9.57 12.48
C GLY A 122 -1.05 9.51 10.99
N ALA A 123 -0.20 9.97 10.06
CA ALA A 123 -0.58 10.02 8.64
C ALA A 123 -0.70 8.62 8.01
N LEU A 124 0.12 7.66 8.46
CA LEU A 124 0.08 6.29 7.94
C LEU A 124 -1.12 5.50 8.45
N GLU A 125 -1.61 5.80 9.65
CA GLU A 125 -2.83 5.25 10.24
C GLU A 125 -4.02 5.48 9.30
N ASN A 126 -4.10 6.69 8.71
CA ASN A 126 -5.17 7.05 7.79
C ASN A 126 -5.13 6.20 6.53
N LEU A 127 -3.94 5.98 5.95
CA LEU A 127 -3.79 5.08 4.79
C LEU A 127 -4.09 3.62 5.15
N ALA A 128 -3.63 3.17 6.33
CA ALA A 128 -3.75 1.77 6.74
C ALA A 128 -5.18 1.38 7.13
N SER A 129 -6.00 2.35 7.53
CA SER A 129 -7.41 2.13 7.86
C SER A 129 -8.34 2.32 6.66
N ALA A 130 -7.89 3.00 5.60
CA ALA A 130 -8.70 3.30 4.43
C ALA A 130 -9.12 2.06 3.63
N GLN A 131 -10.30 2.08 3.03
CA GLN A 131 -10.73 1.05 2.07
C GLN A 131 -10.20 1.34 0.66
N LYS A 132 -10.07 2.63 0.32
CA LYS A 132 -9.56 3.12 -0.95
C LYS A 132 -8.48 4.16 -0.68
N VAL A 133 -7.34 4.00 -1.34
CA VAL A 133 -6.26 4.99 -1.35
C VAL A 133 -6.02 5.45 -2.77
N GLU A 134 -5.93 6.76 -2.94
CA GLU A 134 -5.66 7.40 -4.22
C GLU A 134 -4.52 8.39 -4.02
N PHE A 135 -3.75 8.61 -5.07
CA PHE A 135 -2.75 9.65 -5.06
C PHE A 135 -2.65 10.32 -6.42
N LYS A 136 -2.08 11.52 -6.41
CA LYS A 136 -1.81 12.30 -7.61
C LYS A 136 -0.36 12.73 -7.61
N VAL A 137 0.37 12.41 -8.67
CA VAL A 137 1.70 12.96 -8.96
C VAL A 137 1.56 13.83 -10.20
N CYS A 138 1.84 15.13 -10.07
CA CYS A 138 1.67 16.07 -11.18
C CYS A 138 0.24 16.01 -11.77
N ASN A 139 0.09 15.60 -13.03
CA ASN A 139 -1.20 15.42 -13.70
C ASN A 139 -1.68 13.95 -13.74
N THR A 140 -0.97 13.03 -13.10
CA THR A 140 -1.29 11.60 -13.08
C THR A 140 -2.00 11.23 -11.79
N GLU A 141 -3.25 10.80 -11.90
CA GLU A 141 -4.06 10.29 -10.79
C GLU A 141 -4.10 8.76 -10.81
N VAL A 142 -3.92 8.16 -9.63
CA VAL A 142 -3.80 6.71 -9.49
C VAL A 142 -4.62 6.25 -8.29
N VAL A 143 -5.38 5.18 -8.49
CA VAL A 143 -5.98 4.40 -7.41
C VAL A 143 -4.99 3.28 -7.05
N VAL A 144 -4.59 3.19 -5.79
CA VAL A 144 -3.74 2.10 -5.30
C VAL A 144 -4.49 0.78 -5.48
N SER A 145 -3.83 -0.22 -6.07
CA SER A 145 -4.46 -1.52 -6.27
C SER A 145 -4.81 -2.16 -4.92
N GLU A 146 -5.88 -2.95 -4.86
CA GLU A 146 -6.27 -3.64 -3.63
C GLU A 146 -5.13 -4.51 -3.08
N ASN A 147 -4.40 -5.19 -3.98
CA ASN A 147 -3.25 -6.00 -3.64
C ASN A 147 -2.14 -5.17 -2.97
N ASP A 148 -1.82 -3.99 -3.52
CA ASP A 148 -0.78 -3.14 -2.95
C ASP A 148 -1.20 -2.49 -1.63
N LEU A 149 -2.46 -2.09 -1.53
CA LEU A 149 -3.01 -1.55 -0.29
C LEU A 149 -3.00 -2.60 0.82
N ASN A 150 -3.40 -3.84 0.51
CA ASN A 150 -3.38 -4.95 1.46
C ASN A 150 -1.95 -5.36 1.84
N GLY A 151 -1.01 -5.34 0.89
CA GLY A 151 0.41 -5.56 1.15
C GLY A 151 1.00 -4.51 2.10
N PHE A 152 0.72 -3.23 1.84
CA PHE A 152 1.08 -2.14 2.75
C PHE A 152 0.50 -2.34 4.15
N LYS A 153 -0.81 -2.62 4.27
CA LYS A 153 -1.47 -2.87 5.56
C LYS A 153 -0.83 -4.03 6.32
N ALA A 154 -0.48 -5.11 5.62
CA ALA A 154 0.13 -6.29 6.21
C ALA A 154 1.54 -5.99 6.78
N VAL A 155 2.34 -5.19 6.08
CA VAL A 155 3.66 -4.72 6.59
C VAL A 155 3.47 -3.74 7.75
N PHE A 156 2.58 -2.74 7.58
CA PHE A 156 2.34 -1.71 8.60
C PHE A 156 1.85 -2.29 9.92
N ALA A 157 0.99 -3.32 9.89
CA ALA A 157 0.51 -4.01 11.09
C ALA A 157 1.64 -4.64 11.94
N LYS A 158 2.83 -4.89 11.35
CA LYS A 158 3.98 -5.41 12.10
C LYS A 158 4.70 -4.36 12.94
N THR A 159 4.38 -3.07 12.77
CA THR A 159 4.98 -1.97 13.55
C THR A 159 4.44 -1.84 14.97
N ARG A 160 3.29 -2.46 15.27
CA ARG A 160 2.53 -2.27 16.51
C ARG A 160 2.60 -3.49 17.45
N LYS A 161 3.65 -4.29 17.35
CA LYS A 161 3.85 -5.48 18.18
C LYS A 161 4.52 -5.16 19.51
#